data_AF-A0A0G0JWH4-F1
#
_entry.id   AF-A0A0G0JWH4-F1
#
_cell.length_a   1.000
_cell.length_b   1.000
_cell.length_c   1.000
_cell.angle_alpha   90.00
_cell.angle_beta   90.00
_cell.angle_gamma   90.00
#
_symmetry.space_group_name_H-M   'P 1'
#
loop_
_entity.id
_entity.type
_entity.pdbx_description
1 polymer ?
#
loop_
_entity_poly.entity_id
_entity_poly.type
_entity_poly.pdbx_seq_one_letter_code
_entity_poly.pdbx_strand_id
1 'polypeptide(L)'
;MFNMFKAWNDAIKGGCLQGDVATLSCLPAIFLNILSALLAFVGLTALIMFIIGGFKFMNAEGDPKKISGAENNFKFGIIGGLIALSSFLIINVISTLTGVECIKTFGFGCQ
;
A
#
# COMPACT_ATOMS: atom_id res chain seq x y z
N MET A 1 -15.47 -3.28 1.44
CA MET A 1 -15.23 -1.83 1.61
C MET A 1 -15.57 -1.35 3.03
N PHE A 2 -16.79 -1.58 3.54
CA PHE A 2 -17.24 -1.10 4.86
C PHE A 2 -16.51 -1.70 6.09
N ASN A 3 -16.01 -2.95 5.99
CA ASN A 3 -15.27 -3.61 7.08
C ASN A 3 -13.90 -2.98 7.39
N MET A 4 -13.34 -2.18 6.47
CA MET A 4 -12.06 -1.51 6.67
C MET A 4 -12.20 -0.33 7.64
N PHE A 5 -13.35 0.35 7.64
CA PHE A 5 -13.65 1.46 8.54
C PHE A 5 -13.97 0.99 9.97
N LYS A 6 -14.57 -0.20 10.11
CA LYS A 6 -14.77 -0.85 11.41
C LYS A 6 -13.45 -1.27 12.05
N ALA A 7 -12.55 -1.88 11.28
CA ALA A 7 -11.19 -2.21 11.73
C ALA A 7 -10.38 -0.97 12.15
N TRP A 8 -10.55 0.16 11.46
CA TRP A 8 -9.97 1.47 11.81
C TRP A 8 -10.40 1.94 13.22
N ASN A 9 -11.70 1.87 13.51
CA ASN A 9 -12.24 2.28 14.81
C ASN A 9 -11.81 1.32 15.95
N ASP A 10 -11.70 0.03 15.65
CA ASP A 10 -11.33 -0.98 16.63
C ASP A 10 -9.82 -1.01 16.91
N ALA A 11 -8.97 -0.68 15.92
CA ALA A 11 -7.52 -0.53 16.10
C ALA A 11 -7.15 0.66 17.01
N ILE A 12 -7.91 1.76 16.95
CA ILE A 12 -7.71 2.92 17.82
C ILE A 12 -8.32 2.70 19.21
N LYS A 13 -9.46 2.01 19.32
CA LYS A 13 -10.18 1.86 20.60
C LYS A 13 -9.81 0.62 21.41
N GLY A 14 -9.24 -0.43 20.81
CA GLY A 14 -9.09 -1.74 21.45
C GLY A 14 -7.66 -2.26 21.64
N GLY A 15 -6.64 -1.65 21.02
CA GLY A 15 -5.33 -2.31 20.90
C GLY A 15 -4.11 -1.63 21.54
N CYS A 16 -4.16 -0.32 21.80
CA CYS A 16 -2.95 0.44 22.20
C CYS A 16 -3.13 1.40 23.39
N LEU A 17 -4.37 1.56 23.86
CA LEU A 17 -4.71 2.34 25.06
C LEU A 17 -4.81 1.39 26.26
N GLN A 18 -3.96 1.58 27.26
CA GLN A 18 -4.07 0.86 28.54
C GLN A 18 -4.49 1.87 29.62
N GLY A 19 -5.80 2.08 29.74
CA GLY A 19 -6.38 3.03 30.72
C GLY A 19 -6.16 4.50 30.35
N ASP A 20 -6.78 4.97 29.26
CA ASP A 20 -6.77 6.36 28.76
C ASP A 20 -5.40 7.02 28.49
N VAL A 21 -4.29 6.32 28.74
CA VAL A 21 -2.95 6.75 28.35
C VAL A 21 -2.54 6.15 27.01
N ALA A 22 -1.95 6.98 26.15
CA ALA A 22 -1.40 6.57 24.87
C ALA A 22 -0.01 5.95 25.07
N THR A 23 0.14 4.67 24.72
CA THR A 23 1.43 3.95 24.76
C THR A 23 2.21 4.20 23.46
N LEU A 24 3.55 4.07 23.45
CA LEU A 24 4.35 4.15 22.21
C LEU A 24 3.89 3.18 21.12
N SER A 25 3.24 2.08 21.50
CA SER A 25 2.60 1.11 20.59
C SER A 25 1.44 1.70 19.78
N CYS A 26 0.91 2.87 20.13
CA CYS A 26 -0.10 3.56 19.33
C CYS A 26 0.47 4.23 18.07
N LEU A 27 1.76 4.53 18.04
CA LEU A 27 2.35 5.22 16.88
C LEU A 27 2.28 4.36 15.61
N PRO A 28 2.70 3.08 15.60
CA PRO A 28 2.56 2.22 14.43
C PRO A 28 1.10 1.96 14.05
N ALA A 29 0.19 1.90 15.04
CA ALA A 29 -1.24 1.72 14.80
C ALA A 29 -1.81 2.87 13.97
N ILE A 30 -1.50 4.12 14.32
CA ILE A 30 -1.92 5.32 13.56
C ILE A 30 -1.32 5.30 12.15
N PHE A 31 -0.04 4.94 12.00
CA PHE A 31 0.59 4.84 10.68
C PHE A 31 -0.05 3.78 9.79
N LEU A 32 -0.31 2.58 10.31
CA LEU A 32 -0.99 1.50 9.59
C LEU A 32 -2.39 1.90 9.15
N ASN A 33 -3.08 2.64 10.02
CA ASN A 33 -4.38 3.21 9.73
C ASN A 33 -4.31 4.11 8.50
N ILE A 34 -3.50 5.17 8.55
CA ILE A 34 -3.32 6.15 7.48
C ILE A 34 -2.88 5.46 6.19
N LEU A 35 -1.93 4.53 6.28
CA LEU A 35 -1.45 3.75 5.14
C LEU A 35 -2.57 2.91 4.51
N SER A 36 -3.41 2.27 5.33
CA SER A 36 -4.59 1.52 4.86
C SER A 36 -5.57 2.40 4.10
N ALA A 37 -5.87 3.60 4.61
CA ALA A 37 -6.73 4.56 3.91
C ALA A 37 -6.10 5.03 2.58
N LEU A 38 -4.80 5.33 2.58
CA LEU A 38 -4.07 5.69 1.37
C LEU A 38 -4.06 4.55 0.35
N LEU A 39 -3.83 3.31 0.77
CA LEU A 39 -3.84 2.13 -0.10
C LEU A 39 -5.23 1.90 -0.72
N ALA A 40 -6.30 2.07 0.06
CA ALA A 40 -7.66 1.98 -0.45
C ALA A 40 -7.95 3.07 -1.50
N PHE A 41 -7.47 4.29 -1.25
CA PHE A 41 -7.59 5.40 -2.20
C PHE A 41 -6.78 5.16 -3.47
N VAL A 42 -5.52 4.73 -3.34
CA VAL A 42 -4.64 4.38 -4.45
C VAL A 42 -5.24 3.26 -5.30
N GLY A 43 -5.81 2.22 -4.69
CA GLY A 43 -6.49 1.14 -5.41
C GLY A 43 -7.67 1.64 -6.26
N LEU A 44 -8.48 2.55 -5.71
CA LEU A 44 -9.59 3.15 -6.45
C LEU A 44 -9.10 4.04 -7.61
N THR A 45 -8.11 4.91 -7.36
CA THR A 45 -7.54 5.76 -8.40
C THR A 45 -6.85 4.95 -9.48
N ALA A 46 -6.15 3.87 -9.11
CA ALA A 46 -5.50 2.97 -10.06
C ALA A 46 -6.52 2.36 -11.03
N LEU A 47 -7.66 1.87 -10.52
CA LEU A 47 -8.73 1.33 -11.37
C LEU A 47 -9.21 2.35 -12.40
N ILE A 48 -9.46 3.60 -11.98
CA ILE A 48 -9.92 4.67 -12.87
C ILE A 48 -8.85 5.00 -13.93
N MET A 49 -7.58 5.11 -13.52
CA MET A 49 -6.45 5.35 -14.43
C MET A 49 -6.26 4.22 -15.44
N PHE A 50 -6.44 2.96 -15.04
CA PHE A 50 -6.37 1.81 -15.94
C PHE A 50 -7.48 1.87 -17.00
N ILE A 51 -8.71 2.23 -16.61
CA ILE A 51 -9.83 2.38 -17.56
C ILE A 51 -9.51 3.48 -18.58
N ILE A 52 -9.16 4.68 -18.11
CA ILE A 52 -8.88 5.83 -18.99
C ILE A 52 -7.63 5.58 -19.85
N GLY A 53 -6.59 5.00 -19.28
CA GLY A 53 -5.36 4.63 -19.99
C GLY A 53 -5.58 3.57 -21.07
N GLY A 54 -6.41 2.56 -20.77
CA GLY A 54 -6.81 1.54 -21.73
C GLY A 54 -7.60 2.11 -22.90
N PHE A 55 -8.59 2.97 -22.63
CA PHE A 55 -9.32 3.66 -23.69
C PHE A 55 -8.42 4.57 -24.53
N LYS A 56 -7.48 5.29 -23.90
CA LYS A 56 -6.51 6.14 -24.62
C LYS A 56 -5.57 5.33 -25.51
N PHE A 57 -5.21 4.11 -25.09
CA PHE A 57 -4.41 3.19 -25.90
C PHE A 57 -5.18 2.66 -27.12
N MET A 58 -6.44 2.24 -26.92
CA MET A 58 -7.29 1.76 -28.02
C MET A 58 -7.64 2.87 -29.02
N ASN A 59 -7.89 4.09 -28.54
CA ASN A 59 -8.23 5.26 -29.37
C ASN A 59 -6.99 6.00 -29.92
N ALA A 60 -5.80 5.40 -29.85
CA ALA A 60 -4.58 6.05 -30.32
C ALA A 60 -4.49 6.11 -31.86
N GLU A 61 -5.26 5.30 -32.60
CA GLU A 61 -5.38 5.30 -34.08
C GLU A 61 -4.03 5.32 -34.85
N GLY A 62 -2.93 4.91 -34.20
CA GLY A 62 -1.59 4.93 -34.79
C GLY A 62 -0.79 6.24 -34.56
N ASP A 63 -1.31 7.22 -33.81
CA ASP A 63 -0.56 8.42 -33.41
C ASP A 63 0.54 8.06 -32.36
N PRO A 64 1.82 8.19 -32.71
CA PRO A 64 2.94 7.81 -31.83
C PRO A 64 2.98 8.64 -30.53
N LYS A 65 2.44 9.87 -30.50
CA LYS A 65 2.35 10.66 -29.25
C LYS A 65 1.34 10.08 -28.28
N LYS A 66 0.20 9.58 -28.78
CA LYS A 66 -0.84 8.98 -27.93
C LYS A 66 -0.40 7.61 -27.40
N ILE A 67 0.29 6.83 -28.24
CA ILE A 67 0.85 5.52 -27.86
C ILE A 67 1.95 5.68 -26.81
N SER A 68 2.93 6.55 -27.04
CA SER A 68 4.02 6.79 -26.07
C SER A 68 3.50 7.32 -24.72
N GLY A 69 2.47 8.16 -24.74
CA GLY A 69 1.79 8.60 -23.51
C GLY A 69 1.12 7.46 -22.74
N ALA A 70 0.50 6.52 -23.44
CA ALA A 70 -0.11 5.34 -22.82
C ALA A 70 0.94 4.35 -22.29
N GLU A 71 2.02 4.10 -23.04
CA GLU A 71 3.15 3.26 -22.60
C GLU A 71 3.81 3.79 -21.34
N ASN A 72 3.99 5.12 -21.23
CA ASN A 72 4.54 5.72 -20.02
C ASN A 72 3.64 5.48 -18.80
N ASN A 73 2.32 5.55 -18.96
CA ASN A 73 1.39 5.22 -17.87
C ASN A 73 1.53 3.76 -17.41
N PHE A 74 1.68 2.82 -18.35
CA PHE A 74 1.94 1.42 -18.00
C PHE A 74 3.30 1.23 -17.32
N LYS A 75 4.36 1.90 -17.80
CA LYS A 75 5.69 1.85 -17.18
C LYS A 75 5.64 2.30 -15.72
N PHE A 76 4.97 3.43 -15.42
CA PHE A 76 4.84 3.90 -14.04
C PHE A 76 4.07 2.92 -13.15
N GLY A 77 2.99 2.30 -13.67
CA GLY A 77 2.25 1.26 -12.94
C GLY A 77 3.09 0.01 -12.65
N ILE A 78 3.85 -0.47 -13.64
CA ILE A 78 4.74 -1.62 -13.50
C ILE A 78 5.87 -1.33 -12.52
N ILE A 79 6.51 -0.15 -12.60
CA ILE A 79 7.59 0.25 -11.68
C ILE A 79 7.08 0.28 -10.24
N GLY A 80 5.89 0.86 -10.00
CA GLY A 80 5.28 0.87 -8.66
C GLY A 80 5.03 -0.55 -8.12
N GLY A 81 4.49 -1.44 -8.96
CA GLY A 81 4.31 -2.85 -8.60
C GLY A 81 5.62 -3.58 -8.30
N LEU A 82 6.66 -3.34 -9.12
CA LEU A 82 7.97 -3.94 -8.93
C LEU A 82 8.62 -3.51 -7.61
N ILE A 83 8.51 -2.23 -7.24
CA ILE A 83 9.03 -1.72 -5.96
C ILE A 83 8.30 -2.38 -4.78
N ALA A 84 6.98 -2.50 -4.84
CA ALA A 84 6.21 -3.14 -3.78
C ALA A 84 6.59 -4.63 -3.58
N LEU A 85 6.72 -5.36 -4.69
CA LEU A 85 7.18 -6.76 -4.68
C LEU A 85 8.61 -6.88 -4.14
N SER A 86 9.50 -5.98 -4.56
CA SER A 86 10.90 -5.97 -4.12
C SER A 86 11.00 -5.69 -2.62
N SER A 87 10.20 -4.76 -2.09
CA SER A 87 10.13 -4.47 -0.65
C SER A 87 9.78 -5.72 0.16
N PHE A 88 8.73 -6.45 -0.24
CA PHE A 88 8.34 -7.70 0.41
C PHE A 88 9.47 -8.74 0.36
N LEU A 89 10.11 -8.91 -0.80
CA LEU A 89 11.18 -9.87 -0.97
C LEU A 89 12.39 -9.54 -0.09
N ILE A 90 12.80 -8.27 -0.05
CA ILE A 90 13.94 -7.80 0.76
C ILE A 90 13.69 -8.05 2.25
N ILE A 91 12.50 -7.69 2.77
CA ILE A 91 12.16 -7.90 4.19
C ILE A 91 12.19 -9.39 4.55
N ASN A 92 11.66 -10.26 3.68
CA ASN A 92 11.70 -11.70 3.92
C ASN A 92 13.12 -12.27 3.89
N VAL A 93 13.94 -11.86 2.93
CA VAL A 93 15.34 -12.28 2.84
C VAL A 93 16.11 -11.88 4.09
N ILE A 94 15.95 -10.63 4.55
CA ILE A 94 16.60 -10.15 5.78
C ILE A 94 16.12 -10.95 6.99
N SER A 95 14.81 -11.22 7.10
CA SER A 95 14.25 -11.99 8.21
C SER A 95 14.78 -13.42 8.24
N THR A 96 14.88 -14.10 7.09
CA THR A 96 15.42 -15.46 7.00
C THR A 96 16.91 -15.53 7.29
N LEU A 97 17.69 -14.50 6.90
CA LEU A 97 19.14 -14.45 7.15
C LEU A 97 19.48 -14.09 8.61
N THR A 98 18.70 -13.21 9.23
CA THR A 98 18.95 -12.74 10.61
C THR A 98 18.21 -13.55 11.68
N GLY A 99 17.21 -14.35 11.30
CA GLY A 99 16.35 -15.10 12.22
C GLY A 99 15.37 -14.22 13.01
N VAL A 100 15.25 -12.95 12.66
CA VAL A 100 14.39 -11.98 13.35
C VAL A 100 13.09 -11.85 12.56
N GLU A 101 12.00 -12.41 13.07
CA GLU A 101 10.70 -12.39 12.39
C GLU A 101 9.93 -11.08 12.56
N CYS A 102 10.24 -10.31 13.61
CA CYS A 102 9.51 -9.08 13.93
C CYS A 102 9.71 -7.92 12.96
N ILE A 103 10.69 -8.00 12.06
CA ILE A 103 10.85 -7.02 10.97
C ILE A 103 9.69 -7.07 9.95
N LYS A 104 8.94 -8.17 9.92
CA LYS A 104 7.75 -8.32 9.06
C LYS A 104 6.54 -7.54 9.60
N THR A 105 6.58 -7.15 10.88
CA THR A 105 5.48 -6.44 11.55
C THR A 105 5.87 -4.97 11.74
N PHE A 106 4.99 -4.07 11.34
CA PHE A 106 5.15 -2.64 11.63
C PHE A 106 4.75 -2.38 13.09
N GLY A 107 5.69 -2.59 14.02
CA GLY A 107 5.46 -2.45 15.46
C GLY A 107 6.75 -2.47 16.27
N PHE A 108 6.68 -2.01 17.52
CA PHE A 108 7.83 -1.97 18.44
C PHE A 108 8.00 -3.24 19.28
N GLY A 109 7.18 -4.27 19.04
CA GLY A 109 7.25 -5.55 19.73
C GLY A 109 7.57 -6.68 18.77
N CYS A 110 8.57 -7.49 19.13
CA CYS A 110 8.67 -8.86 18.64
C CYS A 110 7.76 -9.70 19.54
N GLN A 111 6.45 -9.62 19.27
CA GLN A 111 5.44 -10.41 19.98
C GLN A 111 5.08 -11.64 19.16
#